data_AF-A0A6G1X1A5-F1
#
_entry.id   AF-A0A6G1X1A5-F1
#
_cell.length_a   1.000
_cell.length_b   1.000
_cell.length_c   1.000
_cell.angle_alpha   90.00
_cell.angle_beta   90.00
_cell.angle_gamma   90.00
#
_symmetry.space_group_name_H-M   'P 1'
#
loop_
_entity.id
_entity.type
_entity.pdbx_description
1 polymer ?
#
loop_
_entity_poly.entity_id
_entity_poly.type
_entity_poly.pdbx_seq_one_letter_code
_entity_poly.pdbx_strand_id
1 'polypeptide(L)'
;MENLSDSQVVFLQKYHQLLEGMDEALGYLKEMPDVNQSDIAETLFADLVKAMQQLHESHHQLTSLIEVNNLEQFDSLVQSMSKWFEPEEDKSRLLLDEVVPTFKEWKGKMDQRVEPYILH
;
A
#
# COMPACT_ATOMS: atom_id res chain seq x y z
N MET A 1 11.28 -8.91 23.82
CA MET A 1 11.08 -9.43 22.46
C MET A 1 10.06 -10.52 22.60
N GLU A 2 8.81 -10.25 22.21
CA GLU A 2 7.81 -11.32 22.12
C GLU A 2 8.26 -12.25 21.00
N ASN A 3 8.45 -13.53 21.33
CA ASN A 3 8.78 -14.53 20.32
C ASN A 3 7.51 -14.76 19.49
N LEU A 4 7.49 -14.20 18.29
CA LEU A 4 6.44 -14.48 17.32
C LEU A 4 6.47 -15.97 16.96
N SER A 5 5.29 -16.58 16.79
CA SER A 5 5.19 -17.93 16.24
C SER A 5 5.51 -17.94 14.75
N ASP A 6 5.89 -19.09 14.19
CA ASP A 6 6.15 -19.25 12.75
C ASP A 6 4.97 -18.75 11.89
N SER A 7 3.73 -18.98 12.35
CA SER A 7 2.53 -18.49 11.67
C SER A 7 2.41 -16.97 11.67
N GLN A 8 2.87 -16.29 12.73
CA GLN A 8 2.89 -14.83 12.82
C GLN A 8 4.01 -14.24 11.96
N VAL A 9 5.19 -14.88 11.91
CA VAL A 9 6.28 -14.48 11.00
C VAL A 9 5.85 -14.63 9.54
N VAL A 10 5.22 -15.74 9.17
CA VAL A 10 4.68 -15.95 7.80
C VAL A 10 3.61 -14.90 7.46
N PHE A 11 2.76 -14.53 8.42
CA PHE A 11 1.80 -13.44 8.23
C PHE A 11 2.51 -12.11 7.93
N LEU A 12 3.52 -11.74 8.72
CA LEU A 12 4.30 -10.52 8.51
C LEU A 12 5.05 -10.52 7.17
N GLN A 13 5.58 -11.67 6.75
CA GLN A 13 6.22 -11.82 5.44
C GLN A 13 5.23 -11.59 4.29
N LYS A 14 4.03 -12.17 4.38
CA LYS A 14 2.98 -11.96 3.37
C LYS A 14 2.49 -10.51 3.35
N TYR A 15 2.36 -9.90 4.52
CA TYR A 15 2.01 -8.49 4.66
C TYR A 15 3.05 -7.61 3.96
N HIS A 16 4.34 -7.85 4.23
CA HIS A 16 5.45 -7.13 3.58
C HIS A 16 5.48 -7.37 2.07
N GLN A 17 5.29 -8.61 1.60
CA GLN A 17 5.22 -8.91 0.17
C GLN A 17 4.08 -8.19 -0.54
N LEU A 18 2.93 -8.01 0.12
CA LEU A 18 1.82 -7.23 -0.42
C LEU A 18 2.21 -5.75 -0.58
N LEU A 19 2.92 -5.18 0.39
CA LEU A 19 3.45 -3.80 0.29
C LEU A 19 4.43 -3.63 -0.87
N GLU A 20 5.35 -4.58 -1.05
CA GLU A 20 6.30 -4.56 -2.18
C GLU A 20 5.59 -4.64 -3.53
N GLY A 21 4.64 -5.58 -3.69
CA GLY A 21 3.89 -5.71 -4.94
C GLY A 21 3.08 -4.45 -5.29
N MET A 22 2.59 -3.74 -4.28
CA MET A 22 1.92 -2.46 -4.49
C MET A 22 2.88 -1.34 -4.87
N ASP A 23 4.08 -1.28 -4.29
CA ASP A 23 5.11 -0.31 -4.70
C ASP A 23 5.52 -0.51 -6.16
N GLU A 24 5.71 -1.78 -6.57
CA GLU A 24 5.99 -2.13 -7.96
C GLU A 24 4.87 -1.68 -8.90
N ALA A 25 3.62 -2.04 -8.60
CA ALA A 25 2.46 -1.67 -9.42
C ALA A 25 2.28 -0.14 -9.53
N LEU A 26 2.46 0.60 -8.44
CA LEU A 26 2.46 2.06 -8.45
C LEU A 26 3.63 2.62 -9.27
N GLY A 27 4.81 1.98 -9.22
CA GLY A 27 5.94 2.29 -10.08
C GLY A 27 5.60 2.16 -11.56
N TYR A 28 4.99 1.04 -11.97
CA TYR A 28 4.55 0.82 -13.35
C TYR A 28 3.52 1.86 -13.81
N LEU A 29 2.53 2.19 -12.97
CA LEU A 29 1.52 3.20 -13.30
C LEU A 29 2.13 4.59 -13.45
N LYS A 30 3.08 4.95 -12.58
CA LYS A 30 3.78 6.24 -12.63
C LYS A 30 4.57 6.43 -13.93
N GLU A 31 5.14 5.36 -14.47
CA GLU A 31 5.96 5.41 -15.69
C GLU A 31 5.13 5.25 -16.97
N MET A 32 3.82 5.01 -16.86
CA MET A 32 2.94 4.80 -18.02
C MET A 32 2.61 6.14 -18.71
N PRO A 33 2.98 6.34 -19.99
CA PRO A 33 2.79 7.61 -20.69
C PRO A 33 1.33 7.93 -21.02
N ASP A 34 0.49 6.90 -21.14
CA ASP A 34 -0.92 6.94 -21.50
C ASP A 34 -1.84 6.56 -20.34
N VAL A 35 -1.38 6.73 -19.10
CA VAL A 35 -2.10 6.33 -17.87
C VAL A 35 -3.53 6.87 -17.80
N ASN A 36 -3.79 8.06 -18.34
CA ASN A 36 -5.11 8.70 -18.37
C ASN A 36 -6.11 8.05 -19.34
N GLN A 37 -5.66 7.20 -20.26
CA GLN A 37 -6.48 6.62 -21.34
C GLN A 37 -6.39 5.08 -21.40
N SER A 38 -5.64 4.49 -20.47
CA SER A 38 -5.28 3.08 -20.50
C SER A 38 -6.25 2.24 -19.67
N ASP A 39 -6.99 1.34 -20.31
CA ASP A 39 -7.82 0.34 -19.62
C ASP A 39 -6.98 -0.57 -18.69
N ILE A 40 -5.69 -0.74 -19.02
CA ILE A 40 -4.73 -1.48 -18.19
C ILE A 40 -4.43 -0.68 -16.92
N ALA A 41 -4.24 0.63 -17.02
CA ALA A 41 -4.04 1.49 -15.86
C ALA A 41 -5.25 1.44 -14.91
N GLU A 42 -6.45 1.53 -15.45
CA GLU A 42 -7.70 1.42 -14.67
C GLU A 42 -7.80 0.07 -13.95
N THR A 43 -7.52 -1.02 -14.65
CA THR A 43 -7.56 -2.37 -14.06
C THR A 43 -6.51 -2.52 -12.95
N LEU A 44 -5.27 -2.09 -13.22
CA LEU A 44 -4.18 -2.18 -12.27
C LEU A 44 -4.43 -1.31 -11.03
N PHE A 45 -4.98 -0.11 -11.21
CA PHE A 45 -5.33 0.75 -10.09
C PHE A 45 -6.49 0.19 -9.26
N ALA A 46 -7.50 -0.40 -9.90
CA ALA A 46 -8.57 -1.12 -9.20
C ALA A 46 -8.03 -2.29 -8.36
N ASP A 47 -7.02 -3.02 -8.87
CA ASP A 47 -6.37 -4.09 -8.12
C ASP A 47 -5.53 -3.55 -6.95
N LEU A 48 -4.87 -2.40 -7.10
CA LEU A 48 -4.22 -1.69 -6.00
C LEU A 48 -5.21 -1.28 -4.89
N VAL A 49 -6.40 -0.83 -5.25
CA VAL A 49 -7.46 -0.51 -4.27
C VAL A 49 -7.91 -1.76 -3.51
N LYS A 50 -8.05 -2.91 -4.20
CA LYS A 50 -8.36 -4.19 -3.52
C LYS A 50 -7.22 -4.61 -2.58
N ALA A 51 -5.97 -4.44 -3.00
CA ALA A 51 -4.81 -4.73 -2.17
C ALA A 51 -4.78 -3.84 -0.92
N MET A 52 -5.12 -2.55 -1.04
CA MET A 52 -5.32 -1.66 0.10
C MET A 52 -6.40 -2.17 1.06
N GLN A 53 -7.56 -2.62 0.55
CA GLN A 53 -8.61 -3.18 1.40
C GLN A 53 -8.12 -4.41 2.17
N GLN A 54 -7.38 -5.31 1.52
CA GLN A 54 -6.77 -6.46 2.19
C GLN A 54 -5.75 -6.05 3.26
N LEU A 55 -4.96 -4.99 3.02
CA LEU A 55 -4.05 -4.43 4.02
C LEU A 55 -4.80 -3.84 5.21
N HIS A 56 -5.95 -3.20 4.99
CA HIS A 56 -6.78 -2.65 6.06
C HIS A 56 -7.30 -3.77 6.97
N GLU A 57 -7.86 -4.82 6.38
CA GLU A 57 -8.35 -5.99 7.12
C GLU A 57 -7.21 -6.67 7.90
N SER A 58 -6.04 -6.78 7.26
CA SER A 58 -4.83 -7.33 7.88
C SER A 58 -4.26 -6.42 8.98
N HIS A 59 -4.53 -5.12 8.96
CA HIS A 59 -4.03 -4.16 9.94
C HIS A 59 -4.54 -4.45 11.36
N HIS A 60 -5.80 -4.91 11.48
CA HIS A 60 -6.32 -5.34 12.77
C HIS A 60 -5.51 -6.48 13.37
N GLN A 61 -5.17 -7.49 12.56
CA GLN A 61 -4.31 -8.58 12.99
C GLN A 61 -2.88 -8.09 13.28
N LEU A 62 -2.35 -7.18 12.47
CA LEU A 62 -1.02 -6.60 12.67
C LEU A 62 -0.88 -5.85 14.00
N THR A 63 -1.87 -5.03 14.37
CA THR A 63 -1.85 -4.26 15.64
C THR A 63 -1.87 -5.13 16.89
N SER A 64 -2.32 -6.39 16.77
CA SER A 64 -2.24 -7.38 17.86
C SER A 64 -0.88 -8.08 17.97
N LEU A 65 -0.02 -7.92 16.95
CA LEU A 65 1.29 -8.56 16.87
C LEU A 65 2.43 -7.57 17.10
N ILE A 66 2.29 -6.35 16.58
CA ILE A 66 3.28 -5.28 16.67
C ILE A 66 2.60 -3.93 16.88
N GLU A 67 3.25 -3.03 17.59
CA GLU A 67 2.72 -1.69 17.84
C GLU A 67 2.78 -0.84 16.55
N VAL A 68 1.61 -0.53 15.99
CA VAL A 68 1.44 0.32 14.81
C VAL A 68 0.50 1.48 15.15
N ASN A 69 1.04 2.69 15.21
CA ASN A 69 0.29 3.89 15.63
C ASN A 69 -0.11 4.80 14.43
N ASN A 70 -0.02 4.30 13.19
CA ASN A 70 -0.09 5.12 11.98
C ASN A 70 -1.36 4.90 11.13
N LEU A 71 -2.47 4.49 11.75
CA LEU A 71 -3.75 4.24 11.06
C LEU A 71 -4.30 5.48 10.35
N GLU A 72 -4.08 6.68 10.89
CA GLU A 72 -4.58 7.93 10.27
C GLU A 72 -3.96 8.22 8.89
N GLN A 73 -2.73 7.77 8.65
CA GLN A 73 -2.07 7.91 7.35
C GLN A 73 -2.64 6.94 6.31
N PHE A 74 -3.16 5.80 6.76
CA PHE A 74 -3.85 4.85 5.90
C PHE A 74 -5.14 5.46 5.33
N ASP A 75 -5.92 6.14 6.17
CA ASP A 75 -7.15 6.81 5.73
C ASP A 75 -6.86 7.92 4.71
N SER A 76 -5.78 8.68 4.91
CA SER A 76 -5.34 9.73 3.98
C SER A 76 -4.93 9.15 2.62
N LEU A 77 -4.27 7.99 2.62
CA LEU A 77 -3.90 7.28 1.40
C LEU A 77 -5.15 6.75 0.66
N VAL A 78 -6.11 6.16 1.38
CA VAL A 78 -7.38 5.69 0.79
C VAL A 78 -8.15 6.84 0.16
N GLN A 79 -8.21 8.00 0.83
CA GLN A 79 -8.83 9.20 0.28
C GLN A 79 -8.13 9.65 -1.01
N SER A 80 -6.80 9.71 -0.99
CA SER A 80 -6.02 10.08 -2.18
C SER A 80 -6.27 9.11 -3.34
N MET A 81 -6.33 7.80 -3.07
CA MET A 81 -6.63 6.80 -4.11
C MET A 81 -8.05 6.90 -4.64
N SER A 82 -9.02 7.32 -3.83
CA SER A 82 -10.42 7.45 -4.29
C SER A 82 -10.61 8.51 -5.38
N LYS A 83 -9.77 9.56 -5.39
CA LYS A 83 -9.75 10.60 -6.43
C LYS A 83 -9.49 10.04 -7.82
N TRP A 84 -8.85 8.87 -7.92
CA TRP A 84 -8.64 8.19 -9.19
C TRP A 84 -9.95 7.97 -9.94
N PHE A 85 -11.06 7.73 -9.26
CA PHE A 85 -12.34 7.44 -9.91
C PHE A 85 -13.13 8.72 -10.25
N GLU A 86 -12.59 9.90 -9.98
CA GLU A 86 -13.23 11.16 -10.33
C GLU A 86 -13.08 11.45 -11.84
N PRO A 87 -14.16 11.90 -12.53
CA PRO A 87 -14.16 12.07 -13.98
C PRO A 87 -13.17 13.10 -14.55
N GLU A 88 -12.83 14.12 -13.77
CA GLU A 88 -11.95 15.22 -14.20
C GLU A 88 -10.53 15.11 -13.63
N GLU A 89 -10.21 14.06 -12.88
CA GLU A 89 -8.90 13.93 -12.24
C GLU A 89 -7.83 13.50 -13.24
N ASP A 90 -6.72 14.23 -13.26
CA ASP A 90 -5.51 13.87 -14.01
C ASP A 90 -4.77 12.77 -13.24
N LYS A 91 -4.89 11.53 -13.74
CA LYS A 91 -4.33 10.33 -13.12
C LYS A 91 -2.81 10.41 -12.99
N SER A 92 -2.14 11.01 -13.97
CA SER A 92 -0.69 11.16 -13.95
C SER A 92 -0.27 12.08 -12.81
N ARG A 93 -0.93 13.24 -12.70
CA ARG A 93 -0.68 14.19 -11.61
C ARG A 93 -1.05 13.59 -10.25
N LEU A 94 -2.20 12.93 -10.15
CA LEU A 94 -2.64 12.25 -8.92
C LEU A 94 -1.60 11.25 -8.42
N LEU A 95 -1.05 10.42 -9.32
CA LEU A 95 0.00 9.46 -8.97
C LEU A 95 1.28 10.15 -8.50
N LEU A 96 1.74 11.15 -9.26
CA LEU A 96 3.03 11.80 -9.03
C LEU A 96 3.05 12.67 -7.77
N ASP A 97 1.97 13.41 -7.53
CA ASP A 97 1.93 14.46 -6.51
C ASP A 97 1.31 13.96 -5.20
N GLU A 98 0.41 12.96 -5.25
CA GLU A 98 -0.36 12.53 -4.08
C GLU A 98 -0.17 11.06 -3.74
N VAL A 99 -0.58 10.13 -4.62
CA VAL A 99 -0.71 8.70 -4.28
C VAL A 99 0.66 8.06 -4.05
N VAL A 100 1.60 8.20 -4.98
CA VAL A 100 2.93 7.56 -4.83
C VAL A 100 3.72 8.15 -3.66
N PRO A 101 3.82 9.48 -3.48
CA PRO A 101 4.51 10.04 -2.31
C PRO A 101 3.90 9.59 -0.99
N THR A 102 2.57 9.64 -0.86
CA THR A 102 1.86 9.26 0.38
C THR A 102 2.04 7.77 0.67
N PHE A 103 1.93 6.92 -0.36
CA PHE A 103 2.17 5.49 -0.21
C PHE A 103 3.60 5.19 0.24
N LYS A 104 4.62 5.82 -0.37
CA LYS A 104 6.02 5.58 0.00
C LYS A 104 6.35 6.03 1.42
N GLU A 105 5.79 7.15 1.87
CA GLU A 105 5.97 7.58 3.26
C GLU A 105 5.35 6.57 4.23
N TRP A 106 4.12 6.14 3.95
CA TRP A 106 3.42 5.17 4.78
C TRP A 106 4.11 3.81 4.78
N LYS A 107 4.46 3.27 3.60
CA LYS A 107 5.20 2.02 3.43
C LYS A 107 6.51 2.04 4.22
N GLY A 108 7.31 3.11 4.09
CA GLY A 108 8.57 3.22 4.83
C GLY A 108 8.42 3.14 6.35
N LYS A 109 7.30 3.63 6.90
CA LYS A 109 6.98 3.46 8.33
C LYS A 109 6.55 2.03 8.66
N MET A 110 5.81 1.38 7.76
CA MET A 110 5.44 -0.03 7.92
C MET A 110 6.67 -0.94 7.85
N ASP A 111 7.57 -0.73 6.90
CA ASP A 111 8.79 -1.51 6.73
C ASP A 111 9.66 -1.44 7.98
N GLN A 112 9.89 -0.24 8.54
CA GLN A 112 10.61 -0.06 9.82
C GLN A 112 10.02 -0.85 10.98
N ARG A 113 8.72 -1.15 10.94
CA ARG A 113 8.02 -1.90 11.99
C ARG A 113 8.00 -3.40 11.70
N VAL A 114 7.91 -3.81 10.44
CA VAL A 114 7.72 -5.20 10.04
C VAL A 114 9.06 -5.90 9.78
N GLU A 115 10.01 -5.24 9.12
CA GLU A 115 11.32 -5.80 8.76
C GLU A 115 12.08 -6.48 9.91
N PRO A 116 12.14 -5.92 11.14
CA PRO A 116 12.86 -6.53 12.26
C PRO A 116 12.38 -7.92 12.64
N TYR A 117 11.16 -8.30 12.24
CA TYR A 117 10.52 -9.57 12.58
C TYR A 117 10.57 -10.61 11.45
N ILE A 118 10.99 -10.21 10.25
CA ILE A 118 10.99 -11.07 9.05
C ILE A 118 12.37 -11.23 8.41
N LEU A 119 13.31 -10.33 8.69
CA LEU A 119 14.70 -10.41 8.25
C LEU A 119 15.56 -11.14 9.29
N HIS A 120 15.31 -12.44 9.46
CA HIS A 120 16.11 -13.35 10.30
C HIS A 120 16.45 -14.64 9.55
#